data_AF-A0A914M8V3-F1
#
_entry.id   AF-A0A914M8V3-F1
#
_cell.length_a   1.000
_cell.length_b   1.000
_cell.length_c   1.000
_cell.angle_alpha   90.00
_cell.angle_beta   90.00
_cell.angle_gamma   90.00
#
_symmetry.space_group_name_H-M   'P 1'
#
loop_
_entity.id
_entity.type
_entity.pdbx_description
1 polymer ?
#
loop_
_entity_poly.entity_id
_entity_poly.type
_entity_poly.pdbx_seq_one_letter_code
_entity_poly.pdbx_strand_id
1 'polypeptide(L)'
;MNNDLDNINNELAIVGAENNEINENLKLTYLVVRSYTAQEIYKGRRIEPLFNEVESGGSVMGASNRQHIHTPNTWGKLIMDGQAGMDKVIRKLLADKQYTLNDTNVPFFKPAYVILTTHDGRQVPIGECGILDQRIVNYACVGEVVVWSYWLYMENILLVTRKVTNLQQLWN
;
A
#
# COMPACT_ATOMS: atom_id res chain seq x y z
N MET A 1 -5.27 5.06 31.52
CA MET A 1 -5.57 4.65 30.14
C MET A 1 -4.49 5.22 29.25
N ASN A 2 -3.47 4.41 28.93
CA ASN A 2 -2.32 4.80 28.09
C ASN A 2 -1.88 3.61 27.20
N ASN A 3 -2.82 2.75 26.78
CA ASN A 3 -2.51 1.51 26.05
C ASN A 3 -2.54 1.66 24.52
N ASP A 4 -2.86 2.84 23.99
CA ASP A 4 -2.97 3.03 22.53
C ASP A 4 -1.64 3.46 21.88
N LEU A 5 -0.68 3.97 22.65
CA LEU A 5 0.65 4.36 22.15
C LEU A 5 1.62 3.18 22.10
N ASP A 6 1.49 2.22 23.02
CA ASP A 6 2.37 1.05 23.07
C ASP A 6 2.11 0.06 21.92
N ASN A 7 0.90 0.06 21.35
CA ASN A 7 0.57 -0.76 20.18
C ASN A 7 1.11 -0.18 18.86
N ILE A 8 1.38 1.13 18.77
CA ILE A 8 1.94 1.75 17.57
C ILE A 8 3.47 1.51 17.49
N ASN A 9 4.12 1.36 18.64
CA ASN A 9 5.57 1.15 18.71
C ASN A 9 6.01 -0.25 18.25
N ASN A 10 5.12 -1.25 18.24
CA ASN A 10 5.43 -2.61 17.77
C ASN A 10 5.27 -2.81 16.26
N GLU A 11 4.78 -1.82 15.51
CA GLU A 11 4.64 -1.89 14.03
C GLU A 11 5.80 -1.17 13.28
N LEU A 12 6.77 -0.60 14.00
CA LEU A 12 7.91 0.13 13.43
C LEU A 12 9.14 -0.77 13.26
N ALA A 13 9.06 -1.76 12.37
CA ALA A 13 10.26 -2.46 11.91
C ALA A 13 10.98 -1.59 10.87
N ILE A 14 11.94 -0.78 11.34
CA ILE A 14 12.94 -0.12 10.50
C ILE A 14 13.81 -1.22 9.88
N VAL A 15 13.66 -1.46 8.58
CA VAL A 15 14.63 -2.26 7.82
C VAL A 15 15.84 -1.36 7.56
N GLY A 16 16.75 -1.36 8.52
CA GLY A 16 17.99 -0.58 8.48
C GLY A 16 19.19 -1.46 8.21
N ALA A 17 19.89 -1.13 7.13
CA ALA A 17 21.34 -1.01 7.09
C ALA A 17 22.17 -2.21 7.60
N GLU A 18 22.44 -3.15 6.71
CA GLU A 18 23.70 -3.88 6.70
C GLU A 18 24.44 -3.53 5.41
N ASN A 19 25.12 -2.38 5.40
CA ASN A 19 26.34 -2.06 4.63
C ASN A 19 26.61 -0.55 4.72
N ASN A 20 27.83 -0.19 5.13
CA ASN A 20 28.31 1.19 5.38
C ASN A 20 28.50 2.02 4.09
N GLU A 21 27.58 1.94 3.14
CA GLU A 21 27.45 2.89 2.05
C GLU A 21 26.10 3.59 2.24
N ILE A 22 26.14 4.88 2.57
CA ILE A 22 24.95 5.74 2.51
C ILE A 22 24.56 5.80 1.03
N ASN A 23 23.65 4.92 0.62
CA ASN A 23 23.08 4.96 -0.71
C ASN A 23 22.26 6.25 -0.80
N GLU A 24 22.67 7.18 -1.66
CA GLU A 24 21.97 8.45 -1.92
C GLU A 24 20.52 8.25 -2.43
N ASN A 25 20.10 6.99 -2.68
CA ASN A 25 18.73 6.61 -3.04
C ASN A 25 17.91 6.03 -1.88
N LEU A 26 18.39 6.05 -0.63
CA LEU A 26 17.59 5.63 0.53
C LEU A 26 16.44 6.59 0.75
N LYS A 27 15.24 6.19 0.30
CA LYS A 27 13.98 6.84 0.64
C LYS A 27 13.44 6.23 1.93
N LEU A 28 13.29 7.04 2.97
CA LEU A 28 12.57 6.73 4.19
C LEU A 28 11.12 6.41 3.83
N THR A 29 10.83 5.12 3.83
CA THR A 29 9.55 4.60 3.36
C THR A 29 8.76 4.05 4.54
N TYR A 30 7.58 4.61 4.79
CA TYR A 30 6.63 4.03 5.75
C TYR A 30 5.67 3.10 5.00
N LEU A 31 5.79 1.79 5.24
CA LEU A 31 4.98 0.76 4.58
C LEU A 31 3.90 0.24 5.53
N VAL A 32 2.66 0.21 5.05
CA VAL A 32 1.55 -0.46 5.73
C VAL A 32 0.97 -1.52 4.82
N VAL A 33 0.90 -2.74 5.35
CA VAL A 33 0.34 -3.91 4.67
C VAL A 33 -0.83 -4.43 5.50
N ARG A 34 -1.97 -4.63 4.86
CA ARG A 34 -3.14 -5.23 5.51
C ARG A 34 -3.73 -6.34 4.64
N SER A 35 -3.80 -7.53 5.21
CA SER A 35 -4.51 -8.67 4.63
C SER A 35 -5.99 -8.64 5.01
N TYR A 36 -6.81 -9.22 4.14
CA TYR A 36 -8.25 -9.35 4.31
C TYR A 36 -8.67 -10.76 3.91
N THR A 37 -9.37 -11.43 4.81
CA THR A 37 -10.11 -12.65 4.53
C THR A 37 -11.45 -12.33 3.86
N ALA A 38 -12.09 -13.33 3.24
CA ALA A 38 -13.44 -13.17 2.70
C ALA A 38 -14.44 -12.70 3.77
N GLN A 39 -14.37 -13.26 4.99
CA GLN A 39 -15.26 -12.87 6.08
C GLN A 39 -15.16 -11.37 6.42
N GLU A 40 -13.95 -10.82 6.43
CA GLU A 40 -13.72 -9.40 6.69
C GLU A 40 -14.23 -8.50 5.56
N ILE A 41 -14.06 -8.91 4.30
CA ILE A 41 -14.55 -8.16 3.14
C ILE A 41 -16.08 -8.15 3.09
N TYR A 42 -16.72 -9.28 3.40
CA TYR A 42 -18.18 -9.40 3.31
C TYR A 42 -18.93 -9.03 4.61
N LYS A 43 -18.23 -8.77 5.73
CA LYS A 43 -18.78 -8.24 7.00
C LYS A 43 -20.05 -8.98 7.47
N GLY A 44 -20.01 -10.32 7.45
CA GLY A 44 -21.14 -11.17 7.87
C GLY A 44 -22.31 -11.27 6.89
N ARG A 45 -22.19 -10.69 5.68
CA ARG A 45 -23.12 -10.92 4.56
C ARG A 45 -22.78 -12.24 3.84
N ARG A 46 -23.60 -12.63 2.86
CA ARG A 46 -23.29 -13.77 1.97
C ARG A 46 -21.85 -13.63 1.45
N ILE A 47 -21.04 -14.63 1.79
CA ILE A 47 -19.64 -14.70 1.36
C ILE A 47 -19.65 -15.17 -0.09
N GLU A 48 -18.96 -14.41 -0.94
CA GLU A 48 -18.68 -14.79 -2.32
C GLU A 48 -17.19 -15.15 -2.45
N PRO A 49 -16.80 -15.92 -3.48
CA PRO A 49 -15.40 -16.19 -3.74
C PRO A 49 -14.60 -14.90 -3.93
N LEU A 50 -13.40 -14.85 -3.36
CA LEU A 50 -12.47 -13.73 -3.52
C LEU A 50 -11.94 -13.62 -4.96
N PHE A 51 -11.85 -14.76 -5.64
CA PHE A 51 -11.22 -14.92 -6.93
C PHE A 51 -12.13 -15.67 -7.90
N ASN A 52 -12.05 -15.30 -9.18
CA ASN A 52 -12.46 -16.13 -10.31
C ASN A 52 -11.26 -16.97 -10.75
N GLU A 53 -11.51 -18.22 -11.11
CA GLU A 53 -10.55 -19.03 -11.86
C GLU A 53 -10.67 -18.69 -13.34
N VAL A 54 -9.57 -18.26 -13.95
CA VAL A 54 -9.51 -18.01 -15.40
C VAL A 54 -8.46 -18.93 -16.01
N GLU A 55 -8.86 -19.71 -17.02
CA GLU A 55 -7.93 -20.48 -17.83
C GLU A 55 -7.10 -19.53 -18.69
N SER A 56 -5.78 -19.49 -18.49
CA SER A 56 -4.91 -18.79 -19.44
C SER A 56 -4.68 -19.66 -20.67
N GLY A 57 -4.89 -19.10 -21.87
CA GLY A 57 -4.84 -19.82 -23.15
C GLY A 57 -3.46 -20.35 -23.58
N GLY A 58 -2.53 -20.57 -22.66
CA GLY A 58 -1.21 -21.13 -22.91
C GLY A 58 -0.99 -22.41 -22.10
N SER A 59 -1.19 -23.56 -22.74
CA SER A 59 -0.79 -24.84 -22.17
C SER A 59 0.72 -25.00 -22.33
N VAL A 60 1.46 -25.05 -21.22
CA VAL A 60 2.80 -25.63 -21.22
C VAL A 60 2.64 -27.01 -20.59
N MET A 61 2.72 -28.05 -21.42
CA MET A 61 2.66 -29.49 -21.11
C MET A 61 2.23 -29.84 -19.67
N GLY A 62 0.93 -30.08 -19.48
CA GLY A 62 0.40 -30.82 -18.32
C GLY A 62 0.06 -30.01 -17.06
N ALA A 63 0.39 -28.72 -16.96
CA ALA A 63 -0.08 -27.86 -15.89
C ALA A 63 -1.11 -26.86 -16.42
N SER A 64 -2.37 -26.96 -15.98
CA SER A 64 -3.34 -25.89 -16.22
C SER A 64 -2.86 -24.63 -15.49
N ASN A 65 -2.37 -23.63 -16.23
CA ASN A 65 -2.07 -22.31 -15.68
C ASN A 65 -3.39 -21.58 -15.38
N ARG A 66 -4.07 -22.01 -14.32
CA ARG A 66 -5.23 -21.29 -13.77
C ARG A 66 -4.71 -20.02 -13.10
N GLN A 67 -5.21 -18.88 -13.53
CA GLN A 67 -4.93 -17.61 -12.87
C GLN A 67 -6.09 -17.26 -11.94
N HIS A 68 -5.78 -16.91 -10.69
CA HIS A 68 -6.74 -16.35 -9.74
C HIS A 68 -6.83 -14.84 -9.97
N ILE A 69 -7.97 -14.38 -10.51
CA ILE A 69 -8.24 -12.96 -10.70
C ILE A 69 -9.29 -12.55 -9.66
N HIS A 70 -9.07 -11.46 -8.93
CA HIS A 70 -10.05 -10.96 -7.97
C HIS A 70 -11.44 -10.74 -8.60
N THR A 71 -12.50 -11.04 -7.86
CA THR A 71 -13.85 -10.69 -8.31
C THR A 71 -14.06 -9.16 -8.26
N PRO A 72 -14.88 -8.57 -9.16
CA PRO A 72 -15.15 -7.13 -9.14
C PRO A 72 -15.69 -6.62 -7.79
N ASN A 73 -16.49 -7.43 -7.10
CA ASN A 73 -17.02 -7.10 -5.77
C ASN A 73 -15.93 -7.04 -4.71
N THR A 74 -14.97 -7.98 -4.74
CA THR A 74 -13.79 -7.97 -3.87
C THR A 74 -12.95 -6.72 -4.10
N TRP A 75 -12.72 -6.36 -5.36
CA TRP A 75 -11.99 -5.14 -5.74
C TRP A 75 -12.62 -3.87 -5.17
N GLY A 76 -13.90 -3.63 -5.45
CA GLY A 76 -14.57 -2.39 -5.03
C GLY A 76 -14.55 -2.20 -3.52
N LYS A 77 -14.87 -3.26 -2.76
CA LYS A 77 -14.88 -3.21 -1.29
C LYS A 77 -13.49 -3.02 -0.69
N LEU A 78 -12.49 -3.69 -1.25
CA LEU A 78 -11.12 -3.60 -0.75
C LEU A 78 -10.52 -2.21 -0.98
N ILE A 79 -10.76 -1.63 -2.17
CA ILE A 79 -10.32 -0.26 -2.46
C ILE A 79 -10.94 0.71 -1.46
N MET A 80 -12.26 0.61 -1.21
CA MET A 80 -12.94 1.48 -0.25
C MET A 80 -12.38 1.35 1.18
N ASP A 81 -12.28 0.12 1.70
CA ASP A 81 -11.81 -0.10 3.07
C ASP A 81 -10.31 0.22 3.22
N GLY A 82 -9.49 -0.12 2.21
CA GLY A 82 -8.07 0.20 2.15
C GLY A 82 -7.79 1.70 2.09
N GLN A 83 -8.50 2.43 1.22
CA GLN A 83 -8.42 3.88 1.15
C GLN A 83 -8.91 4.55 2.43
N ALA A 84 -9.98 4.05 3.07
CA ALA A 84 -10.46 4.59 4.33
C ALA A 84 -9.46 4.42 5.49
N GLY A 85 -8.74 3.29 5.52
CA GLY A 85 -7.65 3.07 6.48
C GLY A 85 -6.47 4.01 6.24
N MET A 86 -6.05 4.13 4.97
CA MET A 86 -4.97 5.01 4.55
C MET A 86 -5.29 6.50 4.77
N ASP A 87 -6.51 6.94 4.46
CA ASP A 87 -6.97 8.34 4.62
C ASP A 87 -6.79 8.81 6.07
N LYS A 88 -7.11 7.95 7.05
CA LYS A 88 -6.90 8.26 8.48
C LYS A 88 -5.45 8.54 8.82
N VAL A 89 -4.51 7.82 8.21
CA VAL A 89 -3.07 8.00 8.45
C VAL A 89 -2.57 9.24 7.71
N ILE A 90 -2.91 9.38 6.43
CA ILE A 90 -2.46 10.52 5.61
C ILE A 90 -2.98 11.84 6.17
N ARG A 91 -4.25 11.93 6.59
CA ARG A 91 -4.79 13.15 7.20
C ARG A 91 -4.06 13.55 8.48
N LYS A 92 -3.64 12.58 9.30
CA LYS A 92 -2.83 12.85 10.48
C LYS A 92 -1.45 13.40 10.11
N LEU A 93 -0.85 12.89 9.05
CA LEU A 93 0.48 13.31 8.59
C LEU A 93 0.44 14.67 7.88
N LEU A 94 -0.53 14.89 6.99
CA LEU A 94 -0.64 16.09 6.15
C LEU A 94 -1.40 17.26 6.80
N ALA A 95 -1.97 17.04 7.99
CA ALA A 95 -2.84 17.97 8.70
C ALA A 95 -4.02 18.48 7.84
N ASP A 96 -3.97 19.72 7.37
CA ASP A 96 -5.02 20.41 6.61
C ASP A 96 -4.88 20.25 5.09
N LYS A 97 -3.77 19.70 4.60
CA LYS A 97 -3.53 19.56 3.16
C LYS A 97 -4.37 18.43 2.56
N GLN A 98 -4.91 18.71 1.38
CA GLN A 98 -5.63 17.73 0.59
C GLN A 98 -4.66 16.85 -0.20
N TYR A 99 -5.05 15.60 -0.41
CA TYR A 99 -4.36 14.68 -1.30
C TYR A 99 -5.34 14.11 -2.34
N THR A 100 -4.81 13.66 -3.46
CA THR A 100 -5.54 12.95 -4.52
C THR A 100 -4.89 11.61 -4.81
N LEU A 101 -5.67 10.70 -5.40
CA LEU A 101 -5.20 9.42 -5.90
C LEU A 101 -5.31 9.44 -7.42
N ASN A 102 -4.19 9.23 -8.09
CA ASN A 102 -4.16 9.11 -9.54
C ASN A 102 -3.78 7.68 -9.91
N ASP A 103 -4.45 7.11 -10.91
CA ASP A 103 -4.10 5.80 -11.46
C ASP A 103 -2.63 5.82 -11.92
N THR A 104 -1.92 4.74 -11.61
CA THR A 104 -0.53 4.56 -12.03
C THR A 104 -0.29 3.08 -12.37
N ASN A 105 0.90 2.79 -12.91
CA ASN A 105 1.34 1.42 -13.15
C ASN A 105 2.59 1.16 -12.32
N VAL A 106 2.37 0.67 -11.10
CA VAL A 106 3.44 0.28 -10.17
C VAL A 106 3.57 -1.24 -10.22
N PRO A 107 4.78 -1.78 -10.38
CA PRO A 107 5.00 -3.22 -10.29
C PRO A 107 4.38 -3.74 -8.99
N PHE A 108 3.76 -4.92 -9.06
CA PHE A 108 3.19 -5.61 -7.89
C PHE A 108 1.84 -5.09 -7.37
N PHE A 109 1.28 -4.00 -7.91
CA PHE A 109 -0.06 -3.52 -7.56
C PHE A 109 -1.04 -3.58 -8.73
N LYS A 110 -2.26 -4.07 -8.49
CA LYS A 110 -3.37 -4.09 -9.47
C LYS A 110 -4.75 -4.00 -8.78
N PRO A 111 -5.44 -2.84 -8.81
CA PRO A 111 -4.99 -1.54 -9.36
C PRO A 111 -3.94 -0.89 -8.45
N ALA A 112 -3.25 0.12 -9.01
CA ALA A 112 -2.23 0.91 -8.33
C ALA A 112 -2.55 2.41 -8.45
N TYR A 113 -2.27 3.16 -7.39
CA TYR A 113 -2.47 4.60 -7.33
C TYR A 113 -1.22 5.29 -6.79
N VAL A 114 -0.86 6.43 -7.39
CA VAL A 114 0.07 7.38 -6.79
C VAL A 114 -0.70 8.35 -5.91
N ILE A 115 -0.17 8.62 -4.73
CA ILE A 115 -0.73 9.53 -3.74
C ILE A 115 -0.05 10.88 -3.92
N LEU A 116 -0.82 11.89 -4.31
CA LEU A 116 -0.32 13.23 -4.62
C LEU A 116 -0.88 14.25 -3.64
N THR A 117 -0.05 15.21 -3.23
CA THR A 117 -0.49 16.43 -2.52
C THR A 117 -0.03 17.66 -3.30
N THR A 118 -0.60 18.82 -2.99
CA THR A 118 -0.09 20.09 -3.52
C THR A 118 0.80 20.80 -2.51
N HIS A 119 1.97 21.25 -2.96
CA HIS A 119 2.88 22.08 -2.19
C HIS A 119 3.52 23.10 -3.13
N ASP A 120 3.45 24.38 -2.74
CA ASP A 120 3.94 25.51 -3.53
C ASP A 120 3.50 25.50 -5.01
N GLY A 121 2.22 25.18 -5.23
CA GLY A 121 1.61 25.14 -6.57
C GLY A 121 2.02 23.92 -7.42
N ARG A 122 2.78 22.97 -6.88
CA ARG A 122 3.22 21.76 -7.58
C ARG A 122 2.59 20.51 -6.97
N GLN A 123 2.32 19.51 -7.81
CA GLN A 123 1.97 18.18 -7.34
C GLN A 123 3.24 17.47 -6.85
N VAL A 124 3.20 16.99 -5.60
CA VAL A 124 4.28 16.27 -4.96
C VAL A 124 3.78 14.85 -4.66
N PRO A 125 4.44 13.81 -5.17
CA PRO A 125 4.11 12.44 -4.79
C PRO A 125 4.57 12.17 -3.37
N ILE A 126 3.68 11.68 -2.52
CA ILE A 126 3.97 11.37 -1.11
C ILE A 126 3.86 9.89 -0.80
N GLY A 127 3.52 9.06 -1.79
CA GLY A 127 3.42 7.63 -1.63
C GLY A 127 2.70 6.97 -2.79
N GLU A 128 2.56 5.65 -2.69
CA GLU A 128 1.79 4.83 -3.63
C GLU A 128 0.98 3.80 -2.85
N CYS A 129 -0.13 3.34 -3.43
CA CYS A 129 -0.99 2.35 -2.81
C CYS A 129 -1.65 1.46 -3.85
N GLY A 130 -2.16 0.31 -3.41
CA GLY A 130 -2.90 -0.57 -4.28
C GLY A 130 -3.22 -1.91 -3.65
N ILE A 131 -3.88 -2.74 -4.46
CA ILE A 131 -4.09 -4.16 -4.14
C ILE A 131 -2.84 -4.92 -4.60
N LEU A 132 -2.20 -5.66 -3.70
CA LEU A 132 -1.03 -6.47 -4.02
C LEU A 132 -1.39 -7.56 -5.03
N ASP A 133 -0.51 -7.81 -6.00
CA ASP A 133 -0.68 -8.89 -6.98
C ASP A 133 -0.73 -10.23 -6.23
N GLN A 134 -1.78 -11.01 -6.48
CA GLN A 134 -2.04 -12.24 -5.75
C GLN A 134 -0.89 -13.26 -5.89
N ARG A 135 -0.10 -13.20 -6.96
CA ARG A 135 1.08 -14.07 -7.13
C ARG A 135 2.11 -13.85 -6.02
N ILE A 136 2.25 -12.61 -5.55
CA ILE A 136 3.20 -12.24 -4.48
C ILE A 136 2.65 -12.67 -3.14
N VAL A 137 1.36 -12.45 -2.91
CA VAL A 137 0.66 -12.89 -1.69
C VAL A 137 0.77 -14.40 -1.53
N ASN A 138 0.52 -15.15 -2.62
CA ASN A 138 0.65 -16.61 -2.63
C ASN A 138 2.10 -17.07 -2.44
N TYR A 139 3.07 -16.35 -3.02
CA TYR A 139 4.51 -16.65 -2.82
C TYR A 139 4.93 -16.48 -1.35
N ALA A 140 4.35 -15.51 -0.64
CA ALA A 140 4.58 -15.29 0.78
C ALA A 140 3.86 -16.29 1.70
N CYS A 141 3.25 -17.35 1.15
CA CYS A 141 2.51 -18.40 1.88
C CYS A 141 1.35 -17.90 2.74
N VAL A 142 0.84 -16.69 2.47
CA VAL A 142 -0.37 -16.18 3.11
C VAL A 142 -1.54 -16.63 2.25
N GLY A 143 -2.42 -17.51 2.79
CA GLY A 143 -3.44 -18.29 2.05
C GLY A 143 -4.49 -17.49 1.24
N GLU A 144 -5.77 -17.88 1.31
CA GLU A 144 -6.88 -17.23 0.57
C GLU A 144 -7.21 -15.82 1.13
N VAL A 145 -6.27 -14.90 1.04
CA VAL A 145 -6.41 -13.50 1.44
C VAL A 145 -6.12 -12.60 0.28
N VAL A 146 -6.68 -11.39 0.35
CA VAL A 146 -6.31 -10.28 -0.51
C VAL A 146 -5.59 -9.23 0.33
N VAL A 147 -4.58 -8.59 -0.24
CA VAL A 147 -3.76 -7.61 0.47
C VAL A 147 -3.94 -6.22 -0.14
N TRP A 148 -4.28 -5.25 0.70
CA TRP A 148 -4.12 -3.83 0.37
C TRP A 148 -2.85 -3.32 1.06
N SER A 149 -2.04 -2.56 0.35
CA SER A 149 -0.92 -1.86 0.99
C SER A 149 -0.71 -0.49 0.41
N TYR A 150 -0.05 0.34 1.20
CA TYR A 150 0.43 1.64 0.78
C TYR A 150 1.80 1.90 1.39
N TRP A 151 2.63 2.63 0.67
CA TRP A 151 3.87 3.16 1.20
C TRP A 151 3.92 4.66 1.04
N LEU A 152 4.53 5.33 2.02
CA LEU A 152 4.65 6.78 2.06
C LEU A 152 6.12 7.20 2.03
N TYR A 153 6.42 8.20 1.21
CA TYR A 153 7.74 8.82 1.09
C TYR A 153 7.88 9.88 2.19
N MET A 154 8.50 9.52 3.30
CA MET A 154 8.54 10.34 4.51
C MET A 154 9.28 11.66 4.28
N GLU A 155 10.31 11.69 3.42
CA GLU A 155 10.98 12.92 3.03
C GLU A 155 10.02 13.90 2.37
N ASN A 156 9.19 13.42 1.44
CA ASN A 156 8.24 14.27 0.75
C ASN A 156 7.13 14.73 1.70
N ILE A 157 6.71 13.89 2.64
CA ILE A 157 5.78 14.30 3.70
C ILE A 157 6.42 15.39 4.58
N LEU A 158 7.68 15.25 4.98
CA LEU A 158 8.40 16.24 5.78
C LEU A 158 8.59 17.56 5.02
N LEU A 159 8.98 17.49 3.74
CA LEU A 159 9.07 18.66 2.85
C LEU A 159 7.76 19.45 2.84
N VAL A 160 6.65 18.74 2.64
CA VAL A 160 5.33 19.34 2.52
C VAL A 160 4.82 19.90 3.86
N THR A 161 5.08 19.21 4.97
CA THR A 161 4.50 19.53 6.29
C THR A 161 5.35 20.47 7.13
N ARG A 162 6.68 20.37 7.04
CA ARG A 162 7.62 21.08 7.91
C ARG A 162 8.31 22.27 7.22
N LYS A 163 7.87 22.63 6.02
CA LYS A 163 8.49 23.68 5.18
C LYS A 163 10.00 23.47 5.00
N VAL A 164 10.44 22.22 4.97
CA VAL A 164 11.84 21.89 4.69
C VAL A 164 12.07 22.18 3.21
N THR A 165 12.85 23.21 2.92
CA THR A 165 13.10 23.66 1.53
C THR A 165 14.12 22.80 0.81
N ASN A 166 14.94 22.04 1.55
CA ASN A 166 15.95 21.16 0.99
C ASN A 166 15.99 19.83 1.76
N LEU A 167 15.71 18.71 1.07
CA LEU A 167 15.76 17.37 1.65
C LEU A 167 17.15 16.98 2.17
N GLN A 168 18.24 17.55 1.64
CA GLN A 168 19.60 17.33 2.15
C GLN A 168 19.75 17.80 3.60
N GLN A 169 18.94 18.76 4.06
CA GLN A 169 18.95 19.18 5.47
C GLN A 169 18.42 18.11 6.42
N LEU A 170 17.72 17.08 5.94
CA LEU A 170 17.27 15.97 6.79
C LEU A 170 18.40 15.01 7.17
N TRP A 171 19.52 15.06 6.43
CA TRP A 171 20.64 14.12 6.56
C TRP A 171 21.91 14.77 7.13
N ASN A 172 21.88 16.08 7.40
CA ASN A 172 22.95 16.87 8.02
C ASN A 172 22.59 17.23 9.45
#